data_AF-A0A820C7U8-F1
#
_entry.id   AF-A0A820C7U8-F1
#
_cell.length_a   1.000
_cell.length_b   1.000
_cell.length_c   1.000
_cell.angle_alpha   90.00
_cell.angle_beta   90.00
_cell.angle_gamma   90.00
#
_symmetry.space_group_name_H-M   'P 1'
#
loop_
_entity.id
_entity.type
_entity.pdbx_description
1 polymer ?
#
loop_
_entity_poly.entity_id
_entity_poly.type
_entity_poly.pdbx_seq_one_letter_code
_entity_poly.pdbx_strand_id
1 'polypeptide(L)' 'YPYFNIEQMMEILFDCIISRNKNILTYKDKICTSVITNTIAKQHHTTWIKELRHCLEDFIQK' A
#
# COMPACT_ATOMS: atom_id res chain seq x y z
N TYR A 1 11.56 -14.57 16.06
CA TYR A 1 10.72 -13.64 15.29
C TYR A 1 9.35 -13.58 15.97
N PRO A 2 8.72 -12.40 16.14
CA PRO A 2 7.46 -12.28 16.88
C PRO A 2 6.27 -12.91 16.13
N TYR A 3 5.27 -13.36 16.87
CA TYR A 3 4.01 -13.85 16.31
C TYR A 3 3.16 -12.66 15.85
N PHE A 4 2.55 -12.77 14.68
CA PHE A 4 1.60 -11.79 14.12
C PHE A 4 0.53 -12.53 13.31
N ASN A 5 -0.57 -11.86 12.98
CA ASN A 5 -1.70 -12.49 12.31
C ASN A 5 -1.40 -12.82 10.83
N ILE A 6 -1.04 -14.07 10.54
CA ILE A 6 -0.68 -14.53 9.19
C ILE A 6 -1.89 -14.50 8.25
N GLU A 7 -3.09 -14.83 8.75
CA GLU A 7 -4.31 -14.86 7.94
C GLU A 7 -4.65 -13.48 7.38
N GLN A 8 -4.63 -12.45 8.24
CA GLN A 8 -4.82 -11.06 7.80
C GLN A 8 -3.74 -10.59 6.82
N MET A 9 -2.49 -11.03 7.02
CA MET A 9 -1.42 -10.72 6.06
C MET A 9 -1.70 -11.36 4.70
N MET A 10 -2.18 -12.61 4.68
CA MET A 10 -2.56 -13.29 3.44
C MET A 10 -3.73 -12.59 2.74
N GLU A 11 -4.73 -12.13 3.48
CA GLU A 11 -5.82 -11.33 2.92
C GLU A 11 -5.30 -10.07 2.21
N ILE A 12 -4.39 -9.31 2.84
CA ILE A 12 -3.78 -8.13 2.22
C ILE A 12 -3.04 -8.49 0.92
N LEU A 13 -2.33 -9.62 0.89
CA LEU A 13 -1.63 -10.09 -0.31
C LEU A 13 -2.61 -10.46 -1.43
N PHE A 14 -3.68 -11.20 -1.12
CA PHE A 14 -4.72 -11.51 -2.11
C PHE A 14 -5.39 -10.25 -2.63
N ASP A 15 -5.68 -9.31 -1.74
CA ASP A 15 -6.36 -8.07 -2.08
C ASP A 15 -5.47 -7.18 -2.98
N CYS A 16 -4.15 -7.24 -2.81
CA CYS A 16 -3.17 -6.64 -3.72
C CYS A 16 -3.19 -7.29 -5.11
N ILE A 17 -3.21 -8.63 -5.19
CA ILE A 17 -3.29 -9.36 -6.46
C ILE A 17 -4.58 -9.02 -7.21
N ILE A 18 -5.72 -9.03 -6.51
CA ILE A 18 -7.03 -8.68 -7.08
C ILE A 18 -7.03 -7.24 -7.59
N SER A 19 -6.49 -6.30 -6.80
CA SER A 19 -6.43 -4.88 -7.17
C SER A 19 -5.55 -4.65 -8.40
N ARG A 20 -4.43 -5.37 -8.49
CA ARG A 20 -3.54 -5.36 -9.67
C ARG A 20 -4.24 -5.88 -10.93
N ASN A 21 -5.03 -6.94 -10.80
CA ASN A 21 -5.82 -7.48 -11.91
C ASN A 21 -6.97 -6.54 -12.32
N LYS A 22 -7.57 -5.83 -11.36
CA LYS A 22 -8.64 -4.86 -11.63
C LYS A 22 -8.13 -3.63 -12.37
N ASN A 23 -7.00 -3.06 -11.94
CA ASN A 23 -6.36 -1.95 -12.65
C ASN A 23 -4.86 -1.90 -12.33
N ILE A 24 -4.05 -2.31 -13.32
CA ILE A 24 -2.60 -2.36 -13.22
C ILE A 24 -1.93 -0.99 -13.03
N LEU A 25 -2.61 0.10 -13.40
CA LEU A 25 -2.05 1.45 -13.31
C LEU A 25 -2.32 2.13 -11.97
N THR A 26 -3.37 1.73 -11.24
CA THR A 26 -3.83 2.42 -10.02
C THR A 26 -3.76 1.57 -8.76
N TYR A 27 -3.39 0.28 -8.84
CA TYR A 27 -3.38 -0.60 -7.66
C TYR A 27 -2.45 -0.12 -6.53
N LYS A 28 -1.41 0.64 -6.87
CA LYS A 28 -0.46 1.22 -5.91
C LYS A 28 -1.03 2.39 -5.10
N ASP A 29 -2.14 2.98 -5.53
CA ASP A 29 -2.82 4.05 -4.79
C ASP A 29 -3.70 3.52 -3.65
N LYS A 30 -3.88 2.19 -3.56
CA LYS A 30 -4.71 1.55 -2.54
C LYS A 30 -3.99 1.54 -1.19
N ILE A 31 -4.70 1.94 -0.14
CA ILE A 31 -4.23 1.89 1.25
C ILE A 31 -4.59 0.56 1.90
N CYS A 32 -3.75 0.11 2.84
CA CYS A 32 -3.95 -1.10 3.64
C CYS A 32 -3.74 -0.81 5.13
N THR A 33 -4.27 -1.70 5.98
CA THR A 33 -4.09 -1.64 7.43
C THR A 33 -2.92 -2.51 7.84
N SER A 34 -2.03 -2.00 8.68
CA SER A 34 -0.91 -2.77 9.23
C SER A 34 -1.41 -3.87 10.16
N VAL A 35 -1.00 -5.11 9.90
CA VAL A 35 -1.30 -6.28 10.74
C VAL A 35 -0.58 -6.24 12.08
N ILE A 36 0.48 -5.43 12.18
CA ILE A 36 1.30 -5.32 13.39
C ILE A 36 0.76 -4.22 14.31
N THR A 37 0.41 -3.06 13.75
CA THR A 37 0.08 -1.85 14.51
C THR A 37 -1.40 -1.47 14.41
N ASN A 38 -2.19 -2.15 13.58
CA ASN A 38 -3.59 -1.81 13.25
C ASN A 38 -3.77 -0.36 12.76
N THR A 39 -2.70 0.28 12.29
CA THR A 39 -2.73 1.63 11.72
C THR A 39 -3.00 1.53 10.22
N ILE A 40 -3.97 2.32 9.74
CA ILE A 40 -4.27 2.46 8.32
C ILE A 40 -3.17 3.32 7.67
N ALA A 41 -2.64 2.87 6.53
CA ALA A 41 -1.67 3.66 5.77
C ALA A 41 -2.31 4.99 5.31
N LYS A 42 -1.57 6.09 5.40
CA LYS A 42 -2.01 7.38 4.86
C LYS A 42 -2.02 7.29 3.33
N GLN A 43 -3.07 7.82 2.70
CA GLN A 43 -3.07 8.01 1.24
C GLN A 43 -1.93 8.94 0.85
N HIS A 44 -1.21 8.57 -0.22
CA HIS A 44 -0.12 9.39 -0.74
C HIS A 44 -0.67 10.71 -1.32
N HIS A 45 0.15 11.76 -1.30
CA HIS A 45 -0.27 13.09 -1.75
C HIS A 45 -0.42 13.17 -3.29
N THR A 46 0.31 12.33 -4.03
CA THR A 46 0.19 12.20 -5.49
C THR A 46 -0.31 10.81 -5.87
N THR A 47 -1.08 10.68 -6.95
CA THR A 47 -1.39 9.37 -7.56
C THR A 47 -0.16 8.75 -8.20
N TRP A 48 0.00 7.43 -8.11
CA TRP A 48 1.15 6.70 -8.60
C TRP A 48 1.56 7.06 -10.03
N ILE A 49 0.60 7.20 -10.95
CA ILE A 49 0.89 7.50 -12.37
C ILE A 49 1.45 8.91 -12.59
N LYS A 50 1.23 9.84 -11.66
CA LYS A 50 1.70 11.23 -11.73
C LYS A 50 3.01 11.45 -10.96
N GLU A 51 3.38 10.52 -10.08
CA GLU A 51 4.60 10.60 -9.26
C GLU A 51 5.83 10.15 -10.06
N LEU A 52 6.26 11.00 -10.99
CA LEU A 52 7.38 10.74 -11.90
C LEU A 52 8.74 10.95 -11.25
N ARG A 53 8.78 11.68 -10.13
CA ARG A 53 9.99 11.87 -9.34
C ARG A 53 10.07 10.76 -8.31
N HIS A 54 11.19 10.05 -8.25
CA HIS A 54 11.39 8.89 -7.37
C HIS A 54 12.33 9.21 -6.20
N CYS A 55 12.40 10.47 -5.81
CA CYS A 55 13.21 10.94 -4.69
C CYS A 55 12.47 10.69 -3.37
N LEU A 56 13.23 10.36 -2.31
CA LEU A 56 12.66 10.12 -0.99
C LEU A 56 12.08 11.39 -0.38
N GLU A 57 12.75 12.52 -0.64
CA GLU A 57 12.37 13.85 -0.16
C GLU A 57 10.98 14.23 -0.65
N ASP A 58 10.70 13.97 -1.94
CA ASP A 58 9.39 14.19 -2.54
C ASP A 58 8.36 13.22 -1.92
N PHE A 59 8.71 11.94 -1.76
CA PHE A 59 7.79 10.91 -1.24
C PHE A 59 7.29 11.15 0.20
N ILE A 60 8.16 11.64 1.09
CA ILE A 60 7.83 11.87 2.51
C ILE A 60 7.12 13.22 2.72
N GLN A 61 7.12 14.09 1.71
CA GLN A 61 6.53 15.42 1.81
C GLN A 61 5.02 15.32 2.13
N LYS A 62 4.58 16.17 3.07
CA LYS A 62 3.33 15.99 3.83
C LYS A 62 2.17 16.80 3.30
#